data_AF-A0A0U5GHF4-F1
#
_entry.id   AF-A0A0U5GHF4-F1
#
_cell.length_a   1.000
_cell.length_b   1.000
_cell.length_c   1.000
_cell.angle_alpha   90.00
_cell.angle_beta   90.00
_cell.angle_gamma   90.00
#
_symmetry.space_group_name_H-M   'P 1'
#
loop_
_entity.id
_entity.type
_entity.pdbx_description
1 polymer ?
#
loop_
_entity_poly.entity_id
_entity_poly.type
_entity_poly.pdbx_seq_one_letter_code
_entity_poly.pdbx_strand_id
1 'polypeptide(L)'
;MEPAVCDDFPAWGQLPAEQYLIRQWNPASPEPPAQQRTRLIQEFLDLDEIPRELDPTFFGCHAWKPGPQTRIPIEEEIATILRPWRPD
;
A
#
# COMPACT_ATOMS: atom_id res chain seq x y z
N MET A 1 30.99 11.07 5.08
CA MET A 1 30.12 10.27 4.22
C MET A 1 28.76 10.31 4.89
N GLU A 2 27.96 11.32 4.55
CA GLU A 2 26.62 11.48 5.10
C GLU A 2 25.72 10.42 4.43
N PRO A 3 24.92 9.66 5.19
CA PRO A 3 24.00 8.71 4.57
C PRO A 3 23.01 9.54 3.75
N ALA A 4 22.89 9.21 2.46
CA ALA A 4 21.82 9.74 1.63
C ALA A 4 20.50 9.33 2.28
N VAL A 5 19.87 10.26 2.99
CA VAL A 5 18.46 10.16 3.32
C VAL A 5 17.77 10.18 1.96
N CYS A 6 17.26 9.03 1.54
CA CYS A 6 16.40 8.98 0.36
C CYS A 6 15.14 9.78 0.70
N ASP A 7 15.15 11.06 0.39
CA ASP A 7 13.99 11.97 0.34
C ASP A 7 13.04 11.59 -0.82
N ASP A 8 13.29 10.46 -1.50
CA ASP A 8 12.38 9.89 -2.48
C ASP A 8 11.26 9.18 -1.72
N PHE A 9 10.07 9.77 -1.73
CA PHE A 9 8.87 9.09 -1.27
C PHE A 9 8.80 7.68 -1.89
N PRO A 10 8.41 6.66 -1.13
CA PRO A 10 8.34 5.30 -1.63
C PRO A 10 7.44 5.25 -2.87
N ALA A 11 7.80 4.47 -3.90
CA ALA A 11 6.93 4.32 -5.07
C ALA A 11 5.54 3.78 -4.65
N TRP A 12 4.50 4.09 -5.42
CA TRP A 12 3.17 3.55 -5.15
C TRP A 12 3.17 2.02 -5.13
N GLY A 13 2.51 1.44 -4.13
CA GLY A 13 2.50 -0.01 -3.93
C GLY A 13 3.72 -0.53 -3.15
N GLN A 14 4.57 0.34 -2.61
CA GLN A 14 5.63 -0.11 -1.70
C GLN A 14 5.16 -0.20 -0.25
N LEU A 15 4.14 0.56 0.13
CA LEU A 15 3.66 0.58 1.50
C LEU A 15 2.74 -0.62 1.78
N PRO A 16 2.79 -1.22 2.98
CA PRO A 16 1.95 -2.37 3.32
C PRO A 16 0.47 -2.02 3.28
N ALA A 17 0.11 -0.82 3.73
CA ALA A 17 -1.25 -0.31 3.66
C ALA A 17 -1.73 -0.17 2.20
N GLU A 18 -0.87 0.30 1.29
CA GLU A 18 -1.19 0.40 -0.15
C GLU A 18 -1.41 -1.00 -0.75
N GLN A 19 -0.53 -1.95 -0.46
CA GLN A 19 -0.67 -3.35 -0.90
C GLN A 19 -1.93 -4.01 -0.32
N TYR A 20 -2.28 -3.73 0.93
CA TYR A 20 -3.50 -4.23 1.53
C TYR A 20 -4.73 -3.69 0.80
N LEU A 21 -4.79 -2.37 0.60
CA LEU A 21 -5.91 -1.70 -0.05
C LEU A 21 -6.14 -2.22 -1.46
N ILE A 22 -5.10 -2.30 -2.31
CA ILE A 22 -5.26 -2.77 -3.70
C ILE A 22 -5.61 -4.26 -3.81
N ARG A 23 -5.26 -5.08 -2.80
CA ARG A 23 -5.59 -6.51 -2.79
C ARG A 23 -7.00 -6.79 -2.30
N GLN A 24 -7.48 -6.01 -1.34
CA GLN A 24 -8.81 -6.16 -0.77
C GLN A 24 -9.87 -5.28 -1.45
N TRP A 25 -9.46 -4.37 -2.34
CA TRP A 25 -10.37 -3.55 -3.10
C TRP A 25 -11.27 -4.40 -4.00
N ASN A 26 -12.56 -4.18 -3.91
CA ASN A 26 -13.58 -4.82 -4.72
C ASN A 26 -14.35 -3.76 -5.53
N PRO A 27 -14.06 -3.60 -6.83
CA PRO A 27 -14.72 -2.59 -7.66
C PRO A 27 -16.19 -2.92 -7.97
N ALA A 28 -16.61 -4.17 -7.75
CA ALA A 28 -18.01 -4.59 -7.89
C ALA A 28 -18.81 -4.45 -6.58
N SER A 29 -18.20 -3.92 -5.51
CA SER A 29 -18.91 -3.67 -4.25
C SER A 29 -20.01 -2.62 -4.47
N PRO A 30 -21.21 -2.80 -3.87
CA PRO A 30 -22.23 -1.75 -3.85
C PRO A 30 -21.87 -0.58 -2.92
N GLU A 31 -20.79 -0.71 -2.13
CA GLU A 31 -20.32 0.34 -1.23
C GLU A 31 -19.74 1.52 -2.03
N PRO A 32 -19.99 2.79 -1.62
CA PRO A 32 -19.28 3.93 -2.15
C PRO A 32 -17.77 3.76 -1.97
N PRO A 33 -16.92 4.18 -2.94
CA PRO A 33 -15.48 4.04 -2.84
C PRO A 33 -14.90 4.60 -1.54
N ALA A 34 -15.38 5.75 -1.07
CA ALA A 34 -14.92 6.32 0.20
C ALA A 34 -15.21 5.43 1.42
N GLN A 35 -16.39 4.80 1.45
CA GLN A 35 -16.81 3.95 2.56
C GLN A 35 -16.03 2.64 2.59
N GLN A 36 -15.89 1.98 1.44
CA GLN A 36 -15.09 0.77 1.32
C GLN A 36 -13.64 1.03 1.74
N ARG A 37 -13.09 2.17 1.33
CA ARG A 37 -11.72 2.57 1.67
C ARG A 37 -11.52 2.80 3.16
N THR A 38 -12.44 3.52 3.80
CA THR A 38 -12.40 3.71 5.26
C THR A 38 -12.48 2.38 6.00
N ARG A 39 -13.36 1.47 5.56
CA ARG A 39 -13.46 0.12 6.15
C ARG A 39 -12.15 -0.65 6.02
N LEU A 40 -11.56 -0.70 4.82
CA LEU A 40 -10.29 -1.40 4.59
C LEU A 40 -9.12 -0.80 5.39
N ILE A 41 -9.10 0.52 5.61
CA ILE A 41 -8.08 1.17 6.47
C ILE A 41 -8.27 0.76 7.92
N GLN A 42 -9.50 0.76 8.42
CA GLN A 42 -9.78 0.29 9.79
C GLN A 42 -9.38 -1.17 9.94
N GLU A 43 -9.79 -2.03 9.01
CA GLU A 43 -9.39 -3.44 8.98
C GLU A 43 -7.87 -3.62 8.97
N PHE A 44 -7.13 -2.80 8.22
CA PHE A 44 -5.67 -2.82 8.22
C PHE A 44 -5.06 -2.38 9.56
N LEU A 45 -5.64 -1.36 10.21
CA LEU A 45 -5.18 -0.85 11.51
C LEU A 45 -5.50 -1.82 12.66
N ASP A 46 -6.56 -2.62 12.52
CA ASP A 46 -6.96 -3.66 13.47
C ASP A 46 -6.11 -4.95 13.32
N LEU A 47 -5.21 -5.04 12.34
CA LEU A 47 -4.30 -6.19 12.22
C LEU A 47 -3.28 -6.17 13.36
N ASP A 48 -3.27 -7.22 14.19
CA ASP A 48 -2.25 -7.42 15.23
C ASP A 48 -0.83 -7.49 14.66
N GLU A 49 -0.67 -8.05 13.46
CA GLU A 49 0.60 -8.15 12.74
C GLU A 49 0.40 -7.90 11.24
N ILE A 50 1.37 -7.22 10.61
CA ILE A 50 1.38 -7.05 9.15
C ILE A 50 1.68 -8.41 8.51
N PRO A 51 0.80 -8.94 7.62
CA PRO A 51 1.07 -10.17 6.88
C PRO A 51 2.43 -10.10 6.20
N ARG A 52 3.23 -11.18 6.28
CA ARG A 52 4.59 -11.24 5.71
C ARG A 52 4.65 -10.88 4.21
N GLU A 53 3.58 -11.15 3.49
CA GLU A 53 3.40 -10.83 2.08
C GLU A 53 3.27 -9.32 1.79
N LEU A 54 2.93 -8.53 2.81
CA LEU A 54 2.85 -7.07 2.77
C LEU A 54 4.06 -6.40 3.45
N ASP A 55 4.89 -7.17 4.17
CA ASP A 55 6.04 -6.64 4.93
C ASP A 55 7.17 -6.20 3.98
N PRO A 56 7.50 -4.90 3.91
CA PRO A 56 8.53 -4.37 3.03
C PRO A 56 9.93 -4.58 3.65
N THR A 57 10.00 -4.94 4.93
CA THR A 57 11.23 -5.11 5.72
C THR A 57 11.75 -6.54 5.72
N PHE A 58 11.04 -7.49 5.11
CA PHE A 58 11.51 -8.87 4.95
C PHE A 58 12.86 -8.97 4.19
N PHE A 59 13.32 -7.87 3.58
CA PHE A 59 14.63 -7.73 2.94
C PHE A 59 15.57 -6.68 3.60
N GLY A 60 15.30 -6.16 4.80
CA GLY A 60 16.17 -5.20 5.48
C GLY A 60 16.40 -3.89 4.70
N CYS A 61 17.54 -3.20 4.94
CA CYS A 61 17.95 -1.98 4.20
C CYS A 61 18.28 -2.23 2.70
N HIS A 62 17.93 -3.38 2.15
CA HIS A 62 18.09 -3.62 0.72
C HIS A 62 16.98 -2.94 -0.06
N ALA A 63 17.32 -2.44 -1.26
CA ALA A 63 16.38 -1.84 -2.18
C ALA A 63 15.12 -2.72 -2.27
N TRP A 64 13.95 -2.12 -2.03
CA TRP A 64 12.67 -2.79 -2.21
C TRP A 64 12.69 -3.56 -3.52
N LYS A 65 12.45 -4.87 -3.43
CA LYS A 65 12.25 -5.72 -4.60
C LYS A 65 10.81 -6.20 -4.56
N PRO A 66 10.04 -6.00 -5.65
CA PRO A 66 8.71 -6.59 -5.72
C PRO A 66 8.86 -8.10 -5.61
N GLY A 67 8.31 -8.66 -4.53
CA GLY A 67 8.16 -10.09 -4.41
C GLY A 67 7.12 -10.58 -5.44
N PRO A 68 7.02 -11.90 -5.66
CA PRO A 68 6.01 -12.46 -6.56
C PRO A 68 4.56 -12.12 -6.16
N GLN A 69 4.34 -11.66 -4.92
CA GLN A 69 3.03 -11.26 -4.40
C GLN A 69 2.81 -9.74 -4.37
N THR A 70 3.85 -8.94 -4.67
CA THR A 70 3.76 -7.48 -4.68
C THR A 70 3.07 -7.01 -5.96
N ARG A 71 1.94 -6.31 -5.82
CA ARG A 71 1.18 -5.80 -6.97
C ARG A 71 1.54 -4.36 -7.25
N ILE A 72 2.01 -4.05 -8.46
CA ILE A 72 2.24 -2.67 -8.88
C ILE A 72 0.86 -2.07 -9.22
N PRO A 73 0.41 -1.00 -8.53
CA PRO A 73 -0.89 -0.41 -8.79
C PRO A 73 -0.91 0.31 -10.14
N ILE A 74 -2.03 0.21 -10.86
CA ILE A 74 -2.24 0.99 -12.09
C ILE A 74 -2.71 2.41 -11.77
N GLU A 75 -2.66 3.32 -12.75
CA GLU A 75 -3.01 4.73 -12.57
C GLU A 75 -4.43 4.93 -12.01
N GLU A 76 -5.39 4.12 -12.45
CA GLU A 76 -6.78 4.16 -11.97
C GLU A 76 -6.90 3.76 -10.48
N GLU A 77 -6.13 2.75 -10.06
CA GLU A 77 -6.07 2.29 -8.67
C GLU A 77 -5.40 3.36 -7.80
N ILE A 78 -4.32 3.97 -8.29
CA ILE A 78 -3.67 5.08 -7.60
C ILE A 78 -4.67 6.22 -7.41
N ALA A 79 -5.34 6.68 -8.48
CA ALA A 79 -6.27 7.80 -8.41
C ALA A 79 -7.47 7.54 -7.50
N THR A 80 -8.01 6.32 -7.50
CA THR A 80 -9.26 5.98 -6.80
C THR A 80 -9.04 5.50 -5.36
N ILE A 81 -7.97 4.73 -5.14
CA ILE A 81 -7.73 3.99 -3.90
C ILE A 81 -6.64 4.65 -3.05
N LEU A 82 -5.51 5.04 -3.65
CA LEU A 82 -4.29 5.39 -2.89
C LEU A 82 -4.08 6.90 -2.72
N ARG A 83 -4.22 7.66 -3.81
CA ARG A 83 -4.03 9.12 -3.88
C ARG A 83 -4.85 9.91 -2.84
N PRO A 84 -6.08 9.51 -2.45
CA PRO A 84 -6.83 10.23 -1.42
C PRO A 84 -6.16 10.30 -0.03
N TRP A 85 -5.17 9.46 0.28
CA TRP A 85 -4.54 9.38 1.62
C TRP A 85 -3.08 9.78 1.66
N ARG A 86 -2.41 9.72 0.51
CA ARG A 86 -1.03 10.14 0.38
C ARG A 86 -1.05 11.47 -0.37
N PRO A 87 -0.92 12.60 0.35
CA PRO A 87 -0.75 13.90 -0.29
C PRO A 87 0.53 13.86 -1.14
N ASP A 88 0.43 14.43 -2.33
CA ASP A 88 1.54 14.62 -3.28
C ASP A 88 2.59 15.57 -2.68
#